data_AF-A0A392R5M2-F1
#
_entry.id   AF-A0A392R5M2-F1
#
_cell.length_a   1.000
_cell.length_b   1.000
_cell.length_c   1.000
_cell.angle_alpha   90.00
_cell.angle_beta   90.00
_cell.angle_gamma   90.00
#
_symmetry.space_group_name_H-M   'P 1'
#
loop_
_entity.id
_entity.type
_entity.pdbx_description
1 polymer ?
#
loop_
_entity_poly.entity_id
_entity_poly.type
_entity_poly.pdbx_seq_one_letter_code
_entity_poly.pdbx_strand_id
1 'polypeptide(L)' 'MSRGSNSYVGKLRSNFLGTKFTVYDGQPPHAGAKIAKSHSTRLVNLKQVSPKVPTGNYPVAHISYELNVLGS' A
#
# COMPACT_ATOMS: atom_id res chain seq x y z
N MET A 1 -9.46 16.33 24.07
CA MET A 1 -8.88 15.06 23.59
C MET A 1 -9.59 14.68 22.30
N SER A 2 -8.87 14.41 21.21
CA SER A 2 -9.49 13.93 19.96
C SER A 2 -9.93 12.47 20.13
N ARG A 3 -11.14 12.15 19.65
CA ARG A 3 -11.67 10.78 19.64
C ARG A 3 -11.13 10.08 18.39
N GLY A 4 -10.58 8.88 18.54
CA GLY A 4 -10.12 8.09 17.39
C GLY A 4 -11.28 7.81 16.42
N SER A 5 -11.18 8.29 15.19
CA SER A 5 -12.09 7.98 14.09
C SER A 5 -11.34 7.20 13.02
N ASN A 6 -11.96 6.19 12.43
CA ASN A 6 -11.39 5.43 11.31
C ASN A 6 -11.60 6.09 9.94
N SER A 7 -12.11 7.33 9.91
CA SER A 7 -12.21 8.14 8.69
C SER A 7 -10.85 8.74 8.35
N TYR A 8 -10.25 8.31 7.25
CA TYR A 8 -9.00 8.85 6.73
C TYR A 8 -9.06 8.94 5.20
N VAL A 9 -8.35 9.91 4.63
CA VAL A 9 -8.16 10.04 3.17
C VAL A 9 -7.02 9.17 2.66
N GLY A 10 -6.05 8.86 3.54
CA GLY A 10 -4.92 8.00 3.24
C GLY A 10 -4.30 7.42 4.49
N LYS A 11 -3.42 6.44 4.31
CA LYS A 11 -2.75 5.70 5.37
C LYS A 11 -1.26 5.58 5.08
N LEU A 12 -0.43 5.79 6.11
CA LEU A 12 1.00 5.51 6.07
C LEU A 12 1.29 4.23 6.85
N ARG A 13 1.96 3.26 6.23
CA ARG A 13 2.40 2.02 6.90
C ARG A 13 3.92 1.95 6.90
N SER A 14 4.53 1.89 8.08
CA SER A 14 5.96 1.62 8.23
C SER A 14 6.26 0.12 8.22
N ASN A 15 7.51 -0.24 7.90
CA ASN A 15 8.08 -1.51 8.29
C ASN A 15 8.51 -1.49 9.77
N PHE A 16 8.97 -2.64 10.27
CA PHE A 16 9.42 -2.77 11.66
C PHE A 16 10.57 -1.81 12.00
N LEU A 17 11.53 -1.64 11.09
CA LEU A 17 12.73 -0.82 11.32
C LEU A 17 12.46 0.69 11.16
N GLY A 18 11.30 1.10 10.65
CA GLY A 18 10.99 2.51 10.37
C GLY A 18 11.78 3.11 9.20
N THR A 19 12.35 2.27 8.33
CA THR A 19 13.13 2.72 7.15
C THR A 19 12.35 2.68 5.86
N LYS A 20 11.25 1.91 5.81
CA LYS A 20 10.41 1.78 4.61
C LYS A 20 8.99 2.11 4.96
N PHE A 21 8.38 2.96 4.15
CA PHE A 21 6.97 3.32 4.30
C PHE A 21 6.22 3.12 2.99
N THR A 22 4.99 2.64 3.09
CA THR A 22 4.04 2.57 1.99
C THR A 22 2.92 3.56 2.25
N VAL A 23 2.66 4.45 1.29
CA VAL A 23 1.55 5.40 1.29
C VAL A 23 0.37 4.77 0.56
N TYR A 24 -0.80 4.80 1.20
CA TYR A 24 -2.05 4.31 0.65
C TYR A 24 -3.07 5.43 0.54
N ASP A 25 -3.84 5.42 -0.55
CA ASP A 25 -5.03 6.24 -0.75
C ASP A 25 -6.30 5.46 -0.38
N GLY A 26 -7.29 6.16 0.15
CA GLY A 26 -8.64 5.69 0.43
C GLY A 26 -9.52 5.57 -0.82
N GLN A 27 -9.17 6.28 -1.89
CA GLN A 27 -9.90 6.27 -3.15
C GLN A 27 -9.22 5.41 -4.22
N PRO A 28 -9.99 4.74 -5.10
CA PRO A 28 -9.44 4.06 -6.24
C PRO A 28 -8.74 5.07 -7.18
N PRO A 29 -7.63 4.68 -7.84
CA PRO A 29 -7.01 5.49 -8.86
C PRO A 29 -8.03 5.90 -9.92
N HIS A 30 -7.99 7.16 -10.34
CA HIS A 30 -8.87 7.67 -11.39
C HIS A 30 -8.79 6.79 -12.65
N ALA A 31 -9.95 6.66 -13.31
CA ALA A 31 -10.27 5.70 -14.37
C ALA A 31 -9.08 5.29 -15.26
N GLY A 32 -8.59 4.06 -15.04
CA GLY A 32 -7.62 3.41 -15.93
C GLY A 32 -6.23 3.16 -15.32
N ALA A 33 -5.87 3.82 -14.22
CA ALA A 33 -4.63 3.54 -13.51
C ALA A 33 -4.72 2.19 -12.78
N LYS A 34 -4.33 1.11 -13.48
CA LYS A 34 -4.20 -0.22 -12.91
C LYS A 34 -3.06 -0.16 -11.88
N ILE A 35 -3.37 -0.42 -10.61
CA ILE A 35 -2.31 -0.73 -9.64
C ILE A 35 -1.54 -1.91 -10.22
N ALA A 36 -0.25 -1.74 -10.46
CA ALA A 36 0.64 -2.83 -10.83
C ALA A 36 0.71 -3.79 -9.64
N LYS A 37 -0.22 -4.74 -9.59
CA LYS A 37 -0.15 -5.86 -8.67
C LYS A 37 1.01 -6.73 -9.12
N SER A 38 2.18 -6.53 -8.51
CA SER A 38 3.26 -7.51 -8.59
C SER A 38 2.85 -8.74 -7.77
N HIS A 39 2.01 -9.58 -8.37
CA HIS A 39 1.77 -10.94 -7.91
C HIS A 39 2.45 -11.86 -8.90
N SER A 40 3.74 -12.11 -8.70
CA SER A 40 4.35 -13.33 -9.25
C SER A 40 3.80 -14.50 -8.46
N THR A 41 2.62 -14.99 -8.86
CA THR A 41 2.11 -16.29 -8.45
C THR A 41 1.57 -16.96 -9.69
N ARG A 42 2.47 -17.71 -10.35
CA ARG A 42 2.14 -18.70 -11.36
C ARG A 42 1.22 -19.74 -10.71
N LEU A 43 -0.10 -19.58 -10.82
CA LEU A 43 -1.04 -20.63 -10.46
C LEU A 43 -2.11 -20.80 -11.53
N VAL A 44 -2.06 -22.02 -12.05
CA VAL A 44 -2.80 -22.60 -13.15
C VAL A 44 -4.27 -22.71 -12.75
N ASN A 45 -5.18 -22.25 -13.61
CA ASN A 45 -6.62 -22.53 -13.57
C ASN A 45 -7.43 -21.99 -12.37
N LEU A 46 -7.64 -20.66 -12.31
CA LEU A 46 -8.68 -20.05 -11.48
C LEU A 46 -9.76 -19.47 -12.40
N LYS A 47 -11.01 -19.92 -12.23
CA LYS A 47 -12.20 -19.18 -12.71
C LYS A 47 -11.98 -17.71 -12.38
N GLN A 48 -11.97 -16.86 -13.41
CA GLN A 48 -11.67 -15.44 -13.27
C GLN A 48 -12.79 -14.75 -12.49
N VAL A 49 -12.76 -14.86 -11.17
CA VAL A 49 -13.56 -14.03 -10.28
C VAL A 49 -12.83 -12.69 -10.23
N SER A 50 -13.53 -11.62 -10.59
CA SER A 50 -12.98 -10.26 -10.49
C SER A 50 -12.56 -10.05 -9.02
N PRO A 51 -11.26 -9.85 -8.72
CA PRO A 51 -10.84 -9.62 -7.34
C PRO A 51 -11.48 -8.32 -6.88
N LYS A 52 -12.44 -8.42 -5.95
CA LYS A 52 -13.03 -7.26 -5.30
C LYS A 52 -11.89 -6.49 -4.64
N VAL A 53 -11.54 -5.34 -5.21
CA VAL A 53 -10.42 -4.54 -4.71
C VAL A 53 -10.81 -4.08 -3.31
N PRO A 54 -9.96 -4.29 -2.29
CA PRO A 54 -10.25 -3.80 -0.95
C PRO A 54 -10.48 -2.29 -1.03
N THR A 55 -11.67 -1.86 -0.61
CA THR A 55 -12.01 -0.43 -0.55
C THR A 55 -11.02 0.26 0.39
N GLY A 56 -10.22 1.18 -0.16
CA GLY A 56 -9.37 2.09 0.60
C GLY A 56 -7.96 1.63 1.00
N ASN A 57 -7.36 0.70 0.25
CA ASN A 57 -5.95 0.33 0.42
C ASN A 57 -5.18 0.37 -0.92
N TYR A 58 -5.18 1.52 -1.59
CA TYR A 58 -4.53 1.69 -2.89
C TYR A 58 -3.10 2.23 -2.69
N PRO A 59 -2.03 1.44 -2.90
CA PRO A 59 -0.67 1.95 -2.71
C PRO A 59 -0.34 2.98 -3.79
N VAL A 60 0.09 4.17 -3.38
CA VAL A 60 0.39 5.30 -4.27
C VAL A 60 1.87 5.70 -4.27
N ALA A 61 2.61 5.38 -3.20
CA ALA A 61 4.03 5.69 -3.12
C ALA A 61 4.79 4.79 -2.14
N HIS A 62 6.12 4.74 -2.33
CA HIS A 62 7.07 4.11 -1.44
C HIS A 62 8.13 5.11 -1.00
N ILE A 63 8.46 5.11 0.29
CA ILE A 63 9.54 5.89 0.88
C ILE A 63 10.55 4.90 1.44
N SER A 64 11.84 5.10 1.15
CA SER A 64 12.93 4.31 1.71
C SER A 64 14.02 5.24 2.24
N TYR A 65 14.45 4.98 3.47
CA TYR A 65 15.60 5.61 4.10
C TYR A 65 16.75 4.60 4.17
N GLU A 66 17.93 5.08 3.82
CA GLU A 66 19.17 4.34 4.06
C GLU A 66 19.63 4.56 5.51
N LEU A 67 20.23 3.53 6.09
CA LEU A 67 20.81 3.62 7.43
C LEU A 67 22.32 3.70 7.29
N ASN A 68 22.91 4.72 7.91
CA ASN A 68 24.36 4.80 8.06
C ASN A 68 24.78 3.88 9.21
N VAL A 69 25.45 2.78 8.87
CA VAL A 69 25.95 1.78 9.85
C VAL A 69 27.37 2.11 10.32
N LEU A 70 28.06 2.99 9.59
CA LEU A 70 29.34 3.58 9.99
C LEU A 70 29.00 4.81 10.83
N GLY A 71 29.03 4.64 12.15
CA GLY A 71 28.52 5.62 13.12
C GLY A 71 29.11 7.03 12.99
N SER A 72 28.30 8.00 13.41
CA SER A 72 28.73 9.34 13.85
C SER A 72 29.46 9.28 15.19
#